data_AF-A0A373CK73-F1
#
_entry.id   AF-A0A373CK73-F1
#
_cell.length_a   1.000
_cell.length_b   1.000
_cell.length_c   1.000
_cell.angle_alpha   90.00
_cell.angle_beta   90.00
_cell.angle_gamma   90.00
#
_symmetry.space_group_name_H-M   'P 1'
#
loop_
_entity.id
_entity.type
_entity.pdbx_description
1 polymer ?
#
loop_
_entity_poly.entity_id
_entity_poly.type
_entity_poly.pdbx_seq_one_letter_code
_entity_poly.pdbx_strand_id
1 'polypeptide(L)'
;MCFAVKRGTNLDEIALKLCDIQGRLFELSANQKYDSIKFIRVFMNSDVSRALDSKYNRMQWAGEEYLLEEVVDNAGNKVSVGGEVFSKDVLYWIGYIYRYWHYYSGEDSKKIYKQAPVEVMKRNYMMFHTMDPVLAIEDLKKIYNQKK
;
A
#
# COMPACT_ATOMS: atom_id res chain seq x y z
N MET A 1 26.59 20.07 12.92
CA MET A 1 25.93 19.01 12.13
C MET A 1 25.70 17.82 13.06
N CYS A 2 24.51 17.70 13.64
CA CYS A 2 24.16 16.50 14.41
C CYS A 2 23.81 15.39 13.43
N PHE A 3 24.61 14.33 13.43
CA PHE A 3 24.25 13.07 12.83
C PHE A 3 23.01 12.54 13.56
N ALA A 4 21.85 12.65 12.90
CA ALA A 4 20.66 11.96 13.34
C ALA A 4 20.95 10.45 13.27
N VAL A 5 20.96 9.82 14.44
CA VAL A 5 20.96 8.37 14.62
C VAL A 5 19.98 7.76 13.63
N LYS A 6 20.47 6.94 12.68
CA LYS A 6 19.61 6.03 11.91
C LYS A 6 18.91 5.14 12.93
N ARG A 7 17.67 5.48 13.30
CA ARG A 7 16.81 4.60 14.08
C ARG A 7 16.72 3.27 13.35
N GLY A 8 16.83 2.18 14.10
CA GLY A 8 16.95 0.83 13.59
C GLY A 8 15.92 0.51 12.51
N THR A 9 16.35 -0.29 11.55
CA THR A 9 15.62 -0.76 10.36
C THR A 9 14.39 -1.64 10.67
N ASN A 10 13.96 -1.75 11.92
CA ASN A 10 12.80 -2.55 12.31
C ASN A 10 11.60 -1.64 12.58
N LEU A 11 10.57 -1.80 11.75
CA LEU A 11 9.22 -1.33 12.04
C LEU A 11 8.77 -1.93 13.38
N ASP A 12 8.04 -1.15 14.16
CA ASP A 12 7.40 -1.69 15.36
C ASP A 12 6.25 -2.63 15.00
N GLU A 13 5.80 -3.42 15.98
CA GLU A 13 4.77 -4.43 15.80
C GLU A 13 3.45 -3.85 15.29
N ILE A 14 3.11 -2.61 15.69
CA ILE A 14 1.89 -1.93 15.25
C ILE A 14 1.99 -1.58 13.78
N ALA A 15 3.12 -1.04 13.33
CA ALA A 15 3.37 -0.73 11.94
C ALA A 15 3.31 -2.01 11.07
N LEU A 16 3.93 -3.11 11.52
CA LEU A 16 3.86 -4.40 10.81
C LEU A 16 2.43 -4.93 10.72
N LYS A 17 1.65 -4.83 11.80
CA LYS A 17 0.24 -5.22 11.80
C LYS A 17 -0.59 -4.38 10.83
N LEU A 18 -0.33 -3.07 10.73
CA LEU A 18 -0.99 -2.20 9.77
C LEU A 18 -0.60 -2.51 8.33
N CYS A 19 0.64 -2.96 8.08
CA CYS A 19 1.05 -3.48 6.78
C CYS A 19 0.24 -4.73 6.40
N ASP A 20 0.11 -5.66 7.33
CA ASP A 20 -0.68 -6.88 7.14
C ASP A 20 -2.17 -6.58 6.91
N ILE A 21 -2.76 -5.67 7.69
CA ILE A 21 -4.16 -5.22 7.50
C ILE A 21 -4.35 -4.66 6.09
N GLN A 22 -3.46 -3.77 5.61
CA GLN A 22 -3.60 -3.23 4.26
C GLN A 22 -3.39 -4.30 3.18
N GLY A 23 -2.48 -5.25 3.39
CA GLY A 23 -2.29 -6.41 2.51
C GLY A 23 -3.57 -7.25 2.39
N ARG A 24 -4.15 -7.65 3.54
CA ARG A 24 -5.40 -8.41 3.59
C ARG A 24 -6.59 -7.65 3.02
N LEU A 25 -6.67 -6.34 3.25
CA LEU A 25 -7.67 -5.47 2.63
C LEU A 25 -7.59 -5.52 1.10
N PHE A 26 -6.39 -5.47 0.53
CA PHE A 26 -6.21 -5.55 -0.91
C PHE A 26 -6.56 -6.94 -1.42
N GLU A 27 -6.24 -8.00 -0.69
CA GLU A 27 -6.67 -9.36 -0.98
C GLU A 27 -8.22 -9.49 -0.98
N LEU A 28 -8.91 -8.90 0.01
CA LEU A 28 -10.37 -8.90 0.10
C LEU A 28 -11.03 -8.24 -1.12
N SER A 29 -10.39 -7.23 -1.71
CA SER A 29 -10.90 -6.59 -2.93
C SER A 29 -11.06 -7.57 -4.10
N ALA A 30 -10.25 -8.65 -4.17
CA ALA A 30 -10.40 -9.70 -5.17
C ALA A 30 -11.63 -10.58 -4.91
N ASN A 31 -11.97 -10.85 -3.64
CA ASN A 31 -13.19 -11.59 -3.30
C ASN A 31 -14.43 -10.83 -3.79
N GLN A 32 -14.41 -9.50 -3.70
CA GLN A 32 -15.45 -8.61 -4.21
C GLN A 32 -15.37 -8.33 -5.71
N LYS A 33 -14.38 -8.91 -6.42
CA LYS A 33 -14.17 -8.79 -7.86
C LYS A 33 -14.00 -7.34 -8.34
N TYR A 34 -13.41 -6.49 -7.51
CA TYR A 34 -13.09 -5.13 -7.90
C TYR A 34 -11.93 -5.10 -8.90
N ASP A 35 -12.04 -4.22 -9.89
CA ASP A 35 -10.94 -3.86 -10.79
C ASP A 35 -9.74 -3.43 -9.94
N SER A 36 -8.67 -4.25 -9.93
CA SER A 36 -7.54 -4.07 -9.03
C SER A 36 -6.82 -2.75 -9.25
N ILE A 37 -6.71 -2.31 -10.51
CA ILE A 37 -6.04 -1.05 -10.85
C ILE A 37 -6.84 0.13 -10.31
N LYS A 38 -8.15 0.16 -10.55
CA LYS A 38 -9.00 1.25 -10.08
C LYS A 38 -9.11 1.25 -8.56
N PHE A 39 -9.32 0.10 -7.95
CA PHE A 39 -9.43 -0.04 -6.51
C PHE A 39 -8.19 0.47 -5.79
N ILE A 40 -7.00 -0.04 -6.15
CA ILE A 40 -5.74 0.37 -5.51
C ILE A 40 -5.49 1.86 -5.70
N ARG A 41 -5.78 2.41 -6.88
CA ARG A 41 -5.66 3.84 -7.14
C ARG A 41 -6.58 4.67 -6.25
N VAL A 42 -7.84 4.25 -6.11
CA VAL A 42 -8.80 4.92 -5.22
C VAL A 42 -8.32 4.86 -3.78
N PHE A 43 -7.93 3.68 -3.31
CA PHE A 43 -7.42 3.49 -1.95
C PHE A 43 -6.23 4.40 -1.65
N MET A 44 -5.19 4.37 -2.49
CA MET A 44 -3.96 5.13 -2.26
C MET A 44 -4.13 6.66 -2.35
N ASN A 45 -5.30 7.12 -2.80
CA ASN A 45 -5.67 8.54 -2.86
C ASN A 45 -6.84 8.90 -1.92
N SER A 46 -7.35 7.95 -1.13
CA SER A 46 -8.52 8.13 -0.26
C SER A 46 -8.19 8.84 1.06
N ASP A 47 -9.24 9.18 1.80
CA ASP A 47 -9.11 9.67 3.17
C ASP A 47 -8.73 8.54 4.14
N VAL A 48 -9.10 7.29 3.83
CA VAL A 48 -8.71 6.11 4.61
C VAL A 48 -7.19 5.91 4.58
N SER A 49 -6.55 5.98 3.42
CA SER A 49 -5.08 5.86 3.38
C SER A 49 -4.39 7.01 4.11
N ARG A 50 -4.92 8.23 4.04
CA ARG A 50 -4.43 9.39 4.80
C ARG A 50 -4.60 9.23 6.31
N ALA A 51 -5.70 8.65 6.75
CA ALA A 51 -5.94 8.33 8.15
C ALA A 51 -4.94 7.28 8.65
N LEU A 52 -4.63 6.27 7.83
CA LEU A 52 -3.61 5.26 8.14
C LEU A 52 -2.18 5.83 8.12
N ASP A 53 -1.91 6.85 7.30
CA ASP A 53 -0.63 7.58 7.26
C ASP A 53 -0.40 8.47 8.51
N SER A 54 -1.46 8.75 9.28
CA SER A 54 -1.41 9.66 10.42
C SER A 54 -0.72 9.02 11.64
N LYS A 55 -0.09 9.84 12.50
CA LYS A 55 0.54 9.34 13.73
C LYS A 55 -0.45 8.64 14.67
N TYR A 56 -1.67 9.17 14.78
CA TYR A 56 -2.75 8.60 15.56
C TYR A 56 -4.07 8.80 14.83
N ASN A 57 -4.78 7.71 14.54
CA ASN A 57 -6.13 7.77 14.00
C ASN A 57 -6.96 6.55 14.44
N ARG A 58 -8.26 6.74 14.66
CA ARG A 58 -9.18 5.64 15.02
C ARG A 58 -9.20 4.54 13.95
N MET A 59 -9.03 4.86 12.67
CA MET A 59 -9.04 3.90 11.57
C MET A 59 -7.91 2.85 11.68
N GLN A 60 -6.82 3.15 12.40
CA GLN A 60 -5.73 2.18 12.62
C GLN A 60 -6.17 0.99 13.51
N TRP A 61 -7.31 1.10 14.18
CA TRP A 61 -7.90 0.05 15.00
C TRP A 61 -9.03 -0.71 14.29
N ALA A 62 -9.36 -0.32 13.06
CA ALA A 62 -10.39 -0.99 12.27
C ALA A 62 -9.85 -2.25 11.59
N GLY A 63 -10.72 -3.25 11.43
CA GLY A 63 -10.44 -4.43 10.62
C GLY A 63 -10.45 -4.11 9.12
N GLU A 64 -9.81 -4.97 8.34
CA GLU A 64 -9.68 -4.83 6.89
C GLU A 64 -11.03 -4.77 6.16
N GLU A 65 -12.08 -5.45 6.63
CA GLU A 65 -13.41 -5.40 6.04
C GLU A 65 -14.05 -4.01 6.19
N TYR A 66 -14.01 -3.44 7.40
CA TYR A 66 -14.55 -2.11 7.66
C TYR A 66 -13.82 -1.04 6.82
N LEU A 67 -12.50 -1.15 6.74
CA LEU A 67 -11.69 -0.23 5.94
C LEU A 67 -12.00 -0.38 4.44
N LEU A 68 -12.26 -1.59 3.96
CA LEU A 68 -12.69 -1.83 2.58
C LEU A 68 -14.03 -1.16 2.30
N GLU A 69 -15.02 -1.36 3.17
CA GLU A 69 -16.35 -0.75 3.08
C GLU A 69 -16.24 0.79 3.04
N GLU A 70 -15.51 1.38 3.99
CA GLU A 70 -15.30 2.83 4.05
C GLU A 70 -14.66 3.38 2.77
N VAL A 71 -13.72 2.65 2.16
CA VAL A 71 -13.11 3.06 0.88
C VAL A 71 -14.12 3.01 -0.26
N VAL A 72 -14.93 1.96 -0.33
CA VAL A 72 -15.89 1.74 -1.42
C VAL A 72 -17.06 2.72 -1.31
N ASP A 73 -17.60 2.93 -0.12
CA ASP A 73 -18.71 3.85 0.14
C ASP A 73 -18.32 5.29 -0.24
N ASN A 74 -17.08 5.70 0.07
CA ASN A 74 -16.55 7.01 -0.29
C ASN A 74 -16.02 7.10 -1.74
N ALA A 75 -15.94 5.98 -2.48
CA ALA A 75 -15.39 5.98 -3.84
C ALA A 75 -16.39 6.52 -4.88
N GLY A 76 -17.69 6.52 -4.58
CA GLY A 76 -18.73 6.74 -5.58
C GLY A 76 -18.61 5.72 -6.72
N ASN A 77 -18.60 6.19 -7.97
CA ASN A 77 -18.48 5.33 -9.17
C ASN A 77 -17.02 5.01 -9.58
N LYS A 78 -16.02 5.34 -8.75
CA LYS A 78 -14.59 5.18 -9.10
C LYS A 78 -14.08 3.75 -8.91
N VAL A 79 -14.73 2.97 -8.05
CA VAL A 79 -14.52 1.52 -7.93
C VAL A 79 -15.55 0.83 -8.82
N SER A 80 -15.13 -0.21 -9.55
CA SER A 80 -16.01 -0.97 -10.44
C SER A 80 -15.72 -2.46 -10.35
N VAL A 81 -16.77 -3.26 -10.50
CA VAL A 81 -16.68 -4.73 -10.65
C VAL A 81 -16.50 -5.08 -12.14
N GLY A 82 -15.81 -6.18 -12.42
CA GLY A 82 -15.72 -6.74 -13.79
C GLY A 82 -14.54 -6.24 -14.63
N GLY A 83 -13.54 -5.61 -14.01
CA GLY A 83 -12.24 -5.31 -14.63
C GLY A 83 -11.21 -6.42 -14.38
N GLU A 84 -9.93 -6.13 -14.63
CA GLU A 84 -8.85 -7.05 -14.31
C GLU A 84 -8.72 -7.22 -12.78
N VAL A 85 -8.78 -8.47 -12.31
CA VAL A 85 -8.58 -8.83 -10.90
C VAL A 85 -7.24 -9.56 -10.78
N PHE A 86 -6.31 -9.02 -10.01
CA PHE A 86 -5.01 -9.64 -9.78
C PHE A 86 -5.14 -10.84 -8.83
N SER A 87 -4.12 -11.70 -8.81
CA SER A 87 -4.09 -12.77 -7.80
C SER A 87 -3.98 -12.19 -6.39
N LYS A 88 -4.50 -12.95 -5.42
CA LYS A 88 -4.49 -12.60 -4.00
C LYS A 88 -3.08 -12.30 -3.48
N ASP A 89 -2.10 -13.13 -3.83
CA ASP A 89 -0.71 -12.94 -3.42
C ASP A 89 -0.11 -11.63 -3.93
N VAL A 90 -0.42 -11.28 -5.19
CA VAL A 90 0.01 -10.00 -5.78
C VAL A 90 -0.64 -8.83 -5.04
N LEU A 91 -1.94 -8.90 -4.77
CA LEU A 91 -2.67 -7.84 -4.07
C LEU A 91 -2.18 -7.65 -2.64
N TYR A 92 -2.00 -8.76 -1.91
CA TYR A 92 -1.44 -8.74 -0.56
C TYR A 92 -0.07 -8.08 -0.55
N TRP A 93 0.83 -8.52 -1.42
CA TRP A 93 2.18 -7.95 -1.49
C TRP A 93 2.17 -6.45 -1.83
N ILE A 94 1.33 -6.02 -2.80
CA ILE A 94 1.21 -4.60 -3.15
C ILE A 94 0.73 -3.78 -1.95
N GLY A 95 -0.34 -4.24 -1.29
CA GLY A 95 -0.90 -3.56 -0.12
C GLY A 95 0.11 -3.46 1.01
N TYR A 96 0.79 -4.57 1.31
CA TYR A 96 1.83 -4.67 2.33
C TYR A 96 2.99 -3.72 2.05
N ILE A 97 3.58 -3.77 0.86
CA ILE A 97 4.75 -2.93 0.52
C ILE A 97 4.41 -1.44 0.53
N TYR A 98 3.24 -1.03 0.05
CA TYR A 98 2.86 0.38 0.13
C TYR A 98 2.79 0.90 1.57
N ARG A 99 2.21 0.13 2.49
CA ARG A 99 2.12 0.54 3.90
C ARG A 99 3.48 0.46 4.59
N TYR A 100 4.28 -0.57 4.28
CA TYR A 100 5.65 -0.68 4.78
C TYR A 100 6.48 0.52 4.34
N TRP A 101 6.36 0.92 3.06
CA TRP A 101 7.04 2.10 2.51
C TRP A 101 6.69 3.34 3.32
N HIS A 102 5.40 3.57 3.61
CA HIS A 102 5.00 4.70 4.45
C HIS A 102 5.75 4.73 5.79
N TYR A 103 5.75 3.61 6.54
CA TYR A 103 6.43 3.56 7.84
C TYR A 103 7.95 3.64 7.75
N TYR A 104 8.53 3.07 6.69
CA TYR A 104 9.96 3.08 6.45
C TYR A 104 10.49 4.47 6.10
N SER A 105 9.79 5.23 5.25
CA SER A 105 10.30 6.51 4.73
C SER A 105 9.55 7.75 5.21
N GLY A 106 8.41 7.59 5.89
CA GLY A 106 7.52 8.69 6.28
C GLY A 106 6.82 9.37 5.10
N GLU A 107 6.76 8.72 3.94
CA GLU A 107 6.10 9.28 2.75
C GLU A 107 4.61 8.95 2.76
N ASP A 108 3.76 9.91 2.43
CA ASP A 108 2.31 9.67 2.37
C ASP A 108 1.96 8.71 1.22
N SER A 109 0.88 7.94 1.40
CA SER A 109 0.38 6.94 0.45
C SER A 109 0.24 7.50 -0.97
N LYS A 110 -0.27 8.73 -1.11
CA LYS A 110 -0.41 9.41 -2.41
C LYS A 110 0.94 9.69 -3.09
N LYS A 111 1.99 10.00 -2.32
CA LYS A 111 3.33 10.24 -2.84
C LYS A 111 4.00 8.94 -3.23
N ILE A 112 3.80 7.87 -2.47
CA ILE A 112 4.28 6.53 -2.77
C ILE A 112 3.67 6.03 -4.09
N TYR A 113 2.34 6.13 -4.24
CA TYR A 113 1.64 5.71 -5.45
C TYR A 113 2.10 6.46 -6.70
N LYS A 114 2.49 7.73 -6.59
CA LYS A 114 3.08 8.49 -7.71
C LYS A 114 4.44 7.94 -8.15
N GLN A 115 5.24 7.40 -7.21
CA GLN A 115 6.55 6.84 -7.51
C GLN A 115 6.45 5.44 -8.11
N ALA A 116 5.58 4.60 -7.54
CA ALA A 116 5.31 3.27 -8.01
C ALA A 116 3.80 3.06 -8.15
N PRO A 117 3.19 3.42 -9.30
CA PRO A 117 1.81 3.06 -9.59
C PRO A 117 1.60 1.54 -9.59
N VAL A 118 0.35 1.11 -9.46
CA VAL A 118 -0.02 -0.32 -9.37
C VAL A 118 0.53 -1.16 -10.52
N GLU A 119 0.62 -0.60 -11.73
CA GLU A 119 1.19 -1.26 -12.91
C GLU A 119 2.71 -1.47 -12.77
N VAL A 120 3.41 -0.55 -12.11
CA VAL A 120 4.82 -0.71 -11.75
C VAL A 120 4.97 -1.80 -10.70
N MET A 121 4.12 -1.80 -9.67
CA MET A 121 4.17 -2.81 -8.62
C MET A 121 3.93 -4.22 -9.19
N LYS A 122 2.85 -4.41 -9.96
CA LYS A 122 2.51 -5.71 -10.57
C LYS A 122 3.63 -6.24 -11.47
N ARG A 123 4.20 -5.39 -12.33
CA ARG A 123 5.29 -5.79 -13.23
C ARG A 123 6.53 -6.29 -12.48
N ASN A 124 6.81 -5.73 -11.31
CA ASN A 124 8.01 -6.08 -10.54
C ASN A 124 7.76 -7.14 -9.46
N TYR A 125 6.52 -7.59 -9.25
CA TYR A 125 6.15 -8.58 -8.24
C TYR A 125 7.06 -9.82 -8.29
N MET A 126 7.22 -10.46 -9.46
CA MET A 126 8.01 -11.69 -9.58
C MET A 126 9.47 -11.52 -9.15
N MET A 127 10.04 -10.33 -9.36
CA MET A 127 11.42 -10.04 -8.98
C MET A 127 11.56 -9.74 -7.47
N PHE A 128 10.57 -9.06 -6.88
CA PHE A 128 10.73 -8.43 -5.56
C PHE A 128 9.95 -9.11 -4.43
N HIS A 129 8.97 -9.97 -4.71
CA HIS A 129 8.07 -10.50 -3.66
C HIS A 129 8.73 -11.45 -2.64
N THR A 130 9.93 -11.96 -2.95
CA THR A 130 10.73 -12.77 -2.03
C THR A 130 11.86 -11.99 -1.37
N MET A 131 12.04 -10.71 -1.72
CA MET A 131 13.07 -9.86 -1.16
C MET A 131 12.62 -9.25 0.17
N ASP A 132 13.60 -8.77 0.94
CA ASP A 132 13.33 -7.90 2.08
C ASP A 132 12.53 -6.65 1.63
N PRO A 133 11.47 -6.24 2.36
CA PRO A 133 10.64 -5.10 1.99
C PRO A 133 11.43 -3.81 1.75
N VAL A 134 12.47 -3.53 2.56
CA VAL A 134 13.29 -2.32 2.40
C VAL A 134 14.04 -2.37 1.07
N LEU A 135 14.63 -3.52 0.72
CA LEU A 135 15.32 -3.68 -0.57
C LEU A 135 14.35 -3.49 -1.74
N ALA A 136 13.18 -4.11 -1.69
CA ALA A 136 12.15 -3.94 -2.71
C ALA A 136 11.75 -2.45 -2.89
N ILE A 137 11.56 -1.73 -1.78
CA ILE A 137 11.22 -0.30 -1.79
C ILE A 137 12.35 0.55 -2.40
N GLU A 138 13.60 0.30 -2.00
CA GLU A 138 14.75 1.04 -2.54
C GLU A 138 14.91 0.80 -4.05
N ASP A 139 14.70 -0.43 -4.53
CA ASP A 139 14.76 -0.73 -5.96
C ASP A 139 13.59 -0.11 -6.74
N LEU A 140 12.38 -0.08 -6.17
CA LEU A 140 11.26 0.68 -6.75
C LEU A 140 11.56 2.18 -6.85
N LYS A 141 12.22 2.77 -5.84
CA LYS A 141 12.68 4.17 -5.87
C LYS A 141 13.73 4.40 -6.96
N LYS A 142 14.68 3.47 -7.14
CA LYS A 142 15.66 3.55 -8.23
C LYS A 142 14.99 3.53 -9.60
N ILE A 143 14.02 2.62 -9.82
CA ILE A 143 13.24 2.55 -11.06
C ILE A 143 12.52 3.87 -11.34
N TYR A 144 11.96 4.51 -10.31
CA TYR A 144 11.31 5.82 -10.46
C TYR A 144 12.31 6.93 -10.84
N ASN A 145 13.47 6.97 -10.19
CA ASN A 145 14.48 8.00 -10.42
C ASN A 145 15.18 7.88 -11.78
N GLN A 146 15.27 6.68 -12.37
CA GLN A 146 15.82 6.49 -13.72
C GLN A 146 14.92 7.06 -14.83
N LYS A 147 13.65 7.31 -14.54
CA LYS A 147 12.68 7.87 -15.50
C LYS A 147 12.56 9.38 -15.44
N LYS A 148 13.26 10.02 -14.51
CA LYS A 148 13.38 11.48 -14.40
C LYS A 148 14.56 11.96 -15.22
#